data_AF-A0A9Q4D2H7-F1
#
_entry.id   AF-A0A9Q4D2H7-F1
#
_cell.length_a   1.000
_cell.length_b   1.000
_cell.length_c   1.000
_cell.angle_alpha   90.00
_cell.angle_beta   90.00
_cell.angle_gamma   90.00
#
_symmetry.space_group_name_H-M   'P 1'
#
loop_
_entity.id
_entity.type
_entity.pdbx_description
1 polymer ?
#
loop_
_entity_poly.entity_id
_entity_poly.type
_entity_poly.pdbx_seq_one_letter_code
_entity_poly.pdbx_strand_id
1 'polypeptide(L)' 'MSRTTPALALQARFATDLPELAIPWRAEDTPDPRLLVLNESLAAELGLDAEWLRSPGGLRFLTGTGVGPDGDAAAGADG' A
#
# COMPACT_ATOMS: atom_id res chain seq x y z
N MET A 1 -4.16 25.38 -4.81
CA MET A 1 -3.03 24.70 -5.45
C MET A 1 -3.17 23.22 -5.17
N SER A 2 -3.69 22.45 -6.12
CA SER A 2 -3.77 20.99 -6.00
C SER A 2 -2.35 20.44 -6.07
N ARG A 3 -1.82 19.90 -4.97
CA ARG A 3 -0.55 19.17 -5.02
C ARG A 3 -0.87 17.77 -5.53
N THR A 4 -0.36 17.43 -6.70
CA THR A 4 -0.30 16.04 -7.14
C THR A 4 0.72 15.34 -6.25
N THR A 5 0.24 14.57 -5.29
CA THR A 5 1.07 13.73 -4.41
C THR A 5 1.89 12.78 -5.29
N PRO A 6 3.23 12.77 -5.20
CA PRO A 6 4.02 11.78 -5.92
C PRO A 6 3.63 10.39 -5.40
N ALA A 7 3.22 9.52 -6.31
CA ALA A 7 2.87 8.16 -5.96
C ALA A 7 4.14 7.37 -5.63
N LEU A 8 4.22 6.80 -4.43
CA LEU A 8 5.21 5.78 -4.13
C LEU A 8 4.91 4.55 -5.02
N ALA A 9 5.73 4.33 -6.04
CA ALA A 9 5.61 3.17 -6.92
C ALA A 9 6.16 1.92 -6.20
N LEU A 10 5.26 1.10 -5.66
CA LEU A 10 5.63 -0.19 -5.10
C LEU A 10 6.00 -1.18 -6.21
N GLN A 11 7.03 -2.00 -5.98
CA GLN A 11 7.52 -2.98 -6.93
C GLN A 11 7.59 -4.35 -6.26
N ALA A 12 7.21 -5.40 -7.00
CA ALA A 12 7.24 -6.77 -6.51
C ALA A 12 8.53 -7.53 -6.89
N ARG A 13 9.66 -6.82 -7.10
CA ARG A 13 10.90 -7.41 -7.63
C ARG A 13 11.37 -8.64 -6.87
N PHE A 14 11.26 -8.66 -5.55
CA PHE A 14 11.63 -9.85 -4.77
C PHE A 14 10.81 -11.09 -5.16
N ALA A 15 9.49 -10.94 -5.25
CA ALA A 15 8.61 -12.04 -5.64
C ALA A 15 8.77 -12.43 -7.12
N THR A 16 9.15 -11.49 -7.99
CA THR A 16 9.36 -11.73 -9.43
C THR A 16 10.73 -12.35 -9.72
N ASP A 17 11.78 -11.87 -9.08
CA ASP A 17 13.17 -12.26 -9.36
C ASP A 17 13.59 -13.53 -8.58
N LEU A 18 12.91 -13.83 -7.46
CA LEU A 18 13.18 -14.97 -6.57
C LEU A 18 11.89 -15.73 -6.22
N PRO A 19 11.17 -16.28 -7.21
CA PRO A 19 9.84 -16.87 -7.01
C PRO A 19 9.85 -18.10 -6.08
N GLU A 20 10.95 -18.83 -5.99
CA GLU A 20 11.12 -19.96 -5.07
C GLU A 20 11.20 -19.55 -3.59
N LEU A 21 11.44 -18.27 -3.31
CA LEU A 21 11.51 -17.71 -1.96
C LEU A 21 10.25 -16.96 -1.56
N ALA A 22 9.22 -16.95 -2.42
CA ALA A 22 7.97 -16.25 -2.18
C ALA A 22 6.77 -17.18 -2.40
N ILE A 23 5.71 -16.97 -1.62
CA ILE A 23 4.43 -17.65 -1.83
C ILE A 23 3.41 -16.57 -2.19
N PRO A 24 2.66 -16.71 -3.30
CA PRO A 24 1.58 -15.80 -3.60
C PRO A 24 0.52 -15.89 -2.50
N TRP A 25 0.24 -14.76 -1.87
CA TRP A 25 -0.71 -14.67 -0.76
C TRP A 25 -1.48 -13.36 -0.84
N ARG A 26 -2.71 -13.36 -0.35
CA ARG A 26 -3.58 -12.17 -0.29
C ARG A 26 -3.85 -11.81 1.16
N ALA A 27 -3.71 -10.53 1.49
CA ALA A 27 -4.03 -10.04 2.82
C ALA A 27 -5.47 -10.42 3.21
N GLU A 28 -5.65 -10.79 4.47
CA GLU A 28 -6.97 -11.05 5.02
C GLU A 28 -7.73 -9.73 5.23
N ASP A 29 -9.06 -9.83 5.21
CA ASP A 29 -9.92 -8.68 5.49
C ASP A 29 -9.71 -8.19 6.94
N THR A 30 -9.53 -6.88 7.09
CA THR A 30 -9.48 -6.23 8.41
C THR A 30 -10.80 -5.48 8.62
N PRO A 31 -11.75 -6.01 9.42
CA PRO A 31 -13.04 -5.36 9.65
C PRO A 31 -12.87 -4.10 10.54
N ASP A 32 -13.49 -3.00 10.11
CA ASP A 32 -13.49 -1.69 10.78
C ASP A 32 -12.09 -1.22 11.25
N PRO A 33 -11.11 -1.08 10.33
CA PRO A 33 -9.76 -0.68 10.68
C PRO A 33 -9.75 0.75 11.22
N ARG A 34 -9.05 0.97 12.34
CA ARG A 34 -8.87 2.30 12.93
C ARG A 34 -7.40 2.64 13.05
N LEU A 35 -7.05 3.83 12.61
CA LEU A 35 -5.71 4.38 12.75
C LEU A 35 -5.48 4.86 14.18
N LEU A 36 -4.56 4.21 14.90
CA LEU A 36 -4.20 4.61 16.26
C LEU A 36 -3.07 5.65 16.26
N VAL A 37 -2.06 5.41 15.44
CA VAL A 37 -0.91 6.29 15.27
C VAL A 37 -0.42 6.19 13.83
N LEU A 38 0.00 7.32 13.27
CA LEU A 38 0.65 7.41 11.97
C LEU A 38 1.96 8.15 12.16
N ASN A 39 3.05 7.57 11.65
CA ASN A 39 4.33 8.27 11.62
C ASN A 39 4.36 9.23 10.42
N GLU A 40 3.98 10.48 10.66
CA GLU A 40 3.91 11.52 9.63
C GLU A 40 5.27 11.90 9.07
N SER A 41 6.32 11.93 9.92
CA SER A 41 7.68 12.20 9.48
C SER A 41 8.15 11.16 8.48
N LEU A 42 7.91 9.87 8.78
CA LEU A 42 8.26 8.78 7.88
C LEU A 42 7.42 8.82 6.60
N ALA A 43 6.12 9.13 6.69
CA ALA A 43 5.28 9.27 5.50
C ALA A 43 5.85 10.34 4.55
N ALA A 44 6.26 11.50 5.09
CA ALA A 44 6.88 12.56 4.31
C ALA A 44 8.23 12.14 3.68
N GLU A 45 9.08 11.43 4.43
CA GLU A 45 10.35 10.88 3.92
C GLU A 45 10.12 9.89 2.76
N LEU A 46 9.04 9.11 2.82
CA LEU A 46 8.64 8.16 1.78
C LEU A 46 7.87 8.82 0.62
N GLY A 47 7.59 10.13 0.70
CA GLY A 47 6.79 10.85 -0.30
C GLY A 47 5.29 10.55 -0.27
N LEU A 48 4.80 9.94 0.82
CA LEU A 48 3.39 9.62 1.02
C LEU A 48 2.64 10.80 1.67
N ASP A 49 1.40 11.03 1.23
CA ASP A 49 0.52 12.02 1.84
C ASP A 49 -0.13 11.44 3.10
N ALA A 50 0.23 12.02 4.26
CA ALA A 50 -0.32 11.62 5.55
C ALA A 50 -1.84 11.81 5.67
N GLU A 51 -2.40 12.85 5.04
CA GLU A 51 -3.85 13.07 5.04
C GLU A 51 -4.57 12.02 4.19
N TRP A 52 -3.96 11.63 3.07
CA TRP A 52 -4.48 10.50 2.28
C TRP A 52 -4.41 9.18 3.05
N LEU A 53 -3.32 8.92 3.79
CA LEU A 53 -3.15 7.70 4.60
C LEU A 53 -4.20 7.56 5.72
N ARG A 54 -4.81 8.68 6.15
CA ARG A 54 -5.93 8.69 7.11
C ARG A 54 -7.29 8.40 6.49
N SER A 55 -7.40 8.51 5.16
CA SER A 55 -8.64 8.23 4.46
C SER A 55 -8.98 6.73 4.46
N PRO A 56 -10.25 6.34 4.24
CA PRO A 56 -10.60 4.93 4.10
C PRO A 56 -9.80 4.18 3.01
N GLY A 57 -9.38 4.87 1.95
CA GLY A 57 -8.50 4.29 0.93
C GLY A 57 -7.09 4.04 1.45
N GLY A 58 -6.52 5.00 2.18
CA GLY A 58 -5.24 4.88 2.86
C GLY A 58 -5.23 3.77 3.91
N LEU A 59 -6.31 3.60 4.67
CA LEU A 59 -6.42 2.50 5.64
C LEU A 59 -6.42 1.13 4.97
N ARG A 60 -7.17 0.96 3.86
CA ARG A 60 -7.13 -0.29 3.08
C ARG A 60 -5.75 -0.58 2.51
N PHE A 61 -5.06 0.46 2.04
CA PHE A 61 -3.67 0.34 1.59
C PHE A 61 -2.75 -0.12 2.72
N LEU A 62 -2.85 0.49 3.92
CA LEU A 62 -2.05 0.13 5.09
C LEU A 62 -2.35 -1.27 5.63
N THR A 63 -3.57 -1.78 5.44
CA THR A 63 -3.95 -3.17 5.80
C THR A 63 -3.69 -4.18 4.69
N GLY A 64 -3.15 -3.76 3.54
CA GLY A 64 -2.90 -4.63 2.39
C GLY A 64 -4.16 -5.09 1.62
N THR A 65 -5.32 -4.48 1.90
CA THR A 65 -6.62 -4.81 1.28
C THR A 65 -7.01 -3.83 0.17
N GLY A 66 -6.15 -2.86 -0.15
CA GLY A 66 -6.35 -1.89 -1.22
C GLY A 66 -5.04 -1.50 -1.90
N VAL A 67 -5.15 -0.99 -3.12
CA VAL A 67 -4.00 -0.45 -3.86
C VAL A 67 -3.81 1.04 -3.55
N GLY A 68 -2.55 1.49 -3.65
CA GLY A 68 -2.22 2.90 -3.58
C GLY A 68 -2.87 3.70 -4.71
N PRO A 69 -2.85 5.04 -4.63
CA PRO A 69 -3.59 5.91 -5.56
C PRO A 69 -3.18 5.73 -7.03
N ASP A 70 -1.96 5.26 -7.28
CA ASP A 70 -1.41 5.00 -8.62
C ASP A 70 -0.82 3.58 -8.76
N GLY A 71 -1.15 2.69 -7.82
CA GLY A 71 -0.61 1.33 -7.79
C GLY A 71 -1.43 0.35 -8.63
N ASP A 72 -0.75 -0.47 -9.41
CA ASP A 72 -1.35 -1.67 -10.02
C ASP A 72 -1.46 -2.77 -8.94
N ALA A 73 -2.54 -3.55 -8.97
CA ALA A 73 -2.74 -4.60 -7.97
C ALA A 73 -1.69 -5.71 -8.15
N ALA A 74 -0.62 -5.67 -7.36
CA ALA A 74 0.31 -6.79 -7.22
C ALA A 74 -0.36 -7.92 -6.39
N ALA A 75 -1.44 -8.48 -6.92
CA ALA A 75 -2.16 -9.65 -6.40
C ALA A 75 -2.98 -10.28 -7.53
N GLY A 76 -2.30 -10.71 -8.59
CA GLY A 76 -2.90 -11.39 -9.72
C GLY A 76 -1.94 -12.37 -10.36
N ALA A 77 -1.93 -13.60 -9.87
CA ALA A 77 -1.76 -14.77 -10.72
C ALA A 77 -2.85 -15.75 -10.30
N ASP A 78 -3.92 -15.79 -11.09
CA ASP A 78 -4.82 -16.93 -11.16
C ASP A 78 -3.99 -18.19 -11.46
N GLY A 79 -4.30 -19.29 -10.77
CA GLY A 79 -3.80 -20.64 -11.08
C GLY A 79 -3.03 -21.29 -9.94
#